data_AF-E7G3M4-F1
#
_entry.id   AF-E7G3M4-F1
#
_cell.length_a   1.000
_cell.length_b   1.000
_cell.length_c   1.000
_cell.angle_alpha   90.00
_cell.angle_beta   90.00
_cell.angle_gamma   90.00
#
_symmetry.space_group_name_H-M   'P 1'
#
loop_
_entity.id
_entity.type
_entity.pdbx_description
1 polymer ?
#
loop_
_entity_poly.entity_id
_entity_poly.type
_entity_poly.pdbx_seq_one_letter_code
_entity_poly.pdbx_strand_id
1 'polypeptide(L)'
;MQLFEEERQKFQEELQAYEDEIKQARGVLRDLRAQVAQIKENLKDLQVYKQDKEEEIKQIKQELLSHQIQRDLLHLQKDKPEIPDSEQEPLPQPVEFVEIYLKDHSIAKARPAKRFFSDQLYRQYRVLLRENRMLKDRVFGLDLENSTLKIELRDLKTQNLLQSKDQEKPDTKEDEESK
;
A
#
# COMPACT_ATOMS: atom_id res chain seq x y z
N MET A 1 15.83 86.79 33.47
CA MET A 1 14.38 86.59 33.30
C MET A 1 14.09 86.00 31.93
N GLN A 2 14.44 86.66 30.82
CA GLN A 2 14.20 86.19 29.44
C GLN A 2 14.80 84.81 29.10
N LEU A 3 16.04 84.52 29.51
CA LEU A 3 16.69 83.22 29.27
C LEU A 3 15.91 82.02 29.85
N PHE A 4 15.30 82.19 31.02
CA PHE A 4 14.49 81.13 31.65
C PHE A 4 13.13 80.94 30.96
N GLU A 5 12.60 81.98 30.31
CA GLU A 5 11.36 81.90 29.54
C GLU A 5 11.60 81.18 28.20
N GLU A 6 12.74 81.45 27.54
CA GLU A 6 13.15 80.75 26.32
C GLU A 6 13.44 79.26 26.57
N GLU A 7 14.16 78.93 27.65
CA GLU A 7 14.40 77.53 28.03
C GLU A 7 13.09 76.81 28.37
N ARG A 8 12.17 77.48 29.08
CA ARG A 8 10.84 76.92 29.38
C ARG A 8 10.00 76.69 28.13
N GLN A 9 10.08 77.57 27.12
CA GLN A 9 9.41 77.38 25.83
C GLN A 9 10.01 76.18 25.08
N LYS A 10 11.34 76.06 25.03
CA LYS A 10 12.01 74.89 24.43
C LYS A 10 11.60 73.57 25.10
N PHE A 11 11.55 73.52 26.42
CA PHE A 11 11.06 72.33 27.13
C PHE A 11 9.60 72.00 26.83
N GLN A 12 8.74 73.01 26.63
CA GLN A 12 7.35 72.79 26.24
C GLN A 12 7.23 72.25 24.82
N GLU A 13 8.02 72.76 23.89
CA GLU A 13 8.09 72.27 22.51
C GLU A 13 8.62 70.83 22.45
N GLU A 14 9.67 70.51 23.21
CA GLU A 14 10.21 69.15 23.33
C GLU A 14 9.19 68.18 23.92
N LEU A 15 8.47 68.59 24.96
CA LEU A 15 7.39 67.76 25.54
C LEU A 15 6.29 67.48 24.53
N GLN A 16 5.86 68.49 23.76
CA GLN A 16 4.87 68.30 22.71
C GLN A 16 5.37 67.37 21.60
N ALA A 17 6.63 67.53 21.18
CA ALA A 17 7.26 66.65 20.21
C ALA A 17 7.27 65.19 20.69
N TYR A 18 7.70 64.94 21.93
CA TYR A 18 7.68 63.59 22.51
C TYR A 18 6.26 63.02 22.66
N GLU A 19 5.27 63.84 23.04
CA GLU A 19 3.88 63.41 23.10
C GLU A 19 3.36 62.97 21.73
N ASP A 20 3.72 63.69 20.67
CA ASP A 20 3.30 63.37 19.31
C ASP A 20 4.04 62.15 18.76
N GLU A 21 5.33 61.98 19.05
CA GLU A 21 6.07 60.74 18.76
C GLU A 21 5.45 59.53 19.46
N ILE A 22 5.06 59.66 20.74
CA ILE A 22 4.37 58.58 21.47
C ILE A 22 3.02 58.25 20.83
N LYS A 23 2.25 59.26 20.39
CA LYS A 23 0.98 59.03 19.68
C LYS A 23 1.20 58.31 18.36
N GLN A 24 2.20 58.72 17.57
CA GLN A 24 2.54 58.08 16.30
C GLN A 24 3.00 56.64 16.52
N ALA A 25 3.91 56.39 17.46
CA ALA A 25 4.38 55.05 17.79
C ALA A 25 3.24 54.14 18.26
N ARG A 26 2.28 54.66 19.04
CA ARG A 26 1.07 53.93 19.43
C ARG A 26 0.17 53.61 18.24
N GLY A 27 0.07 54.50 17.25
CA GLY A 27 -0.64 54.26 16.00
C GLY A 27 -0.03 53.09 15.23
N VAL A 28 1.27 53.16 14.95
CA VAL A 28 2.02 52.10 14.26
C VAL A 28 1.88 50.76 14.99
N LEU A 29 1.95 50.76 16.32
CA LEU A 29 1.82 49.55 17.12
C LEU A 29 0.41 48.93 17.04
N ARG A 30 -0.65 49.74 16.89
CA ARG A 30 -2.00 49.23 16.65
C ARG A 30 -2.12 48.59 15.26
N ASP A 31 -1.56 49.24 14.24
CA ASP A 31 -1.60 48.73 12.87
C ASP A 31 -0.84 47.41 12.75
N LEU A 32 0.34 47.31 13.36
CA LEU A 32 1.11 46.08 13.42
C LEU A 32 0.35 44.96 14.14
N ARG A 33 -0.34 45.27 15.25
CA ARG A 33 -1.18 44.28 15.95
C ARG A 33 -2.32 43.79 15.07
N ALA A 34 -2.97 44.67 14.31
CA ALA A 34 -4.02 44.29 13.38
C ALA A 34 -3.47 43.39 12.25
N GLN A 35 -2.32 43.71 11.69
CA GLN A 35 -1.65 42.87 10.68
C GLN A 35 -1.28 41.50 11.25
N VAL A 36 -0.74 41.43 12.47
CA VAL A 36 -0.44 40.16 13.12
C VAL A 36 -1.70 39.32 13.35
N ALA A 37 -2.82 39.93 13.73
CA ALA A 37 -4.09 39.23 13.87
C ALA A 37 -4.57 38.64 12.52
N GLN A 38 -4.54 39.44 11.46
CA GLN A 38 -4.92 39.00 10.11
C GLN A 38 -4.02 37.88 9.60
N ILE A 39 -2.69 38.00 9.77
CA ILE A 39 -1.74 36.95 9.35
C ILE A 39 -1.99 35.65 10.13
N LYS A 40 -2.33 35.73 11.43
CA LYS A 40 -2.67 34.55 12.23
C LYS A 40 -3.95 33.88 11.76
N GLU A 41 -4.96 34.62 11.35
CA GLU A 41 -6.18 34.06 10.75
C GLU A 41 -5.87 33.38 9.41
N ASN A 42 -5.17 34.07 8.51
CA ASN A 42 -4.74 33.50 7.23
C ASN A 42 -3.91 32.22 7.41
N LEU A 43 -3.05 32.16 8.43
CA LEU A 43 -2.28 30.96 8.74
C LEU A 43 -3.16 29.79 9.18
N LYS A 44 -4.20 30.04 9.99
CA LYS A 44 -5.15 29.01 10.39
C LYS A 44 -5.91 28.48 9.17
N ASP A 45 -6.37 29.37 8.30
CA ASP A 45 -7.11 29.00 7.09
C ASP A 45 -6.24 28.18 6.14
N LEU A 46 -4.98 28.59 5.93
CA LEU A 46 -4.01 27.82 5.15
C LEU A 46 -3.69 26.46 5.76
N GLN A 47 -3.67 26.36 7.10
CA GLN A 47 -3.43 25.11 7.79
C GLN A 47 -4.60 24.14 7.60
N VAL A 48 -5.85 24.61 7.69
CA VAL A 48 -7.04 23.81 7.38
C VAL A 48 -7.02 23.37 5.92
N TYR A 49 -6.78 24.29 4.99
CA TYR A 49 -6.69 23.98 3.57
C TYR A 49 -5.61 22.92 3.27
N LYS A 50 -4.46 23.01 3.94
CA LYS A 50 -3.40 22.00 3.82
C LYS A 50 -3.88 20.63 4.28
N GLN A 51 -4.57 20.54 5.42
CA GLN A 51 -5.11 19.28 5.93
C GLN A 51 -6.13 18.68 4.95
N ASP A 52 -7.05 19.48 4.43
CA ASP A 52 -8.03 19.03 3.44
C ASP A 52 -7.35 18.45 2.19
N LYS A 53 -6.31 19.13 1.68
CA LYS A 53 -5.53 18.63 0.53
C LYS A 53 -4.74 17.36 0.83
N GLU A 54 -4.22 17.21 2.04
CA GLU A 54 -3.58 15.95 2.45
C GLU A 54 -4.58 14.79 2.50
N GLU A 55 -5.81 15.03 2.92
CA GLU A 55 -6.88 14.04 2.92
C GLU A 55 -7.33 13.67 1.50
N GLU A 56 -7.53 14.66 0.62
CA GLU A 56 -7.82 14.42 -0.80
C GLU A 56 -6.74 13.55 -1.46
N ILE A 57 -5.46 13.84 -1.20
CA ILE A 57 -4.34 13.05 -1.73
C ILE A 57 -4.37 11.62 -1.19
N LYS A 58 -4.70 11.42 0.09
CA LYS A 58 -4.83 10.07 0.67
C LYS A 58 -5.98 9.30 0.01
N GLN A 59 -7.11 9.94 -0.25
CA GLN A 59 -8.26 9.33 -0.93
C GLN A 59 -7.89 8.91 -2.36
N ILE A 60 -7.29 9.81 -3.15
CA ILE A 60 -6.85 9.52 -4.52
C ILE A 60 -5.85 8.35 -4.55
N LYS A 61 -4.92 8.28 -3.59
CA LYS A 61 -3.97 7.16 -3.50
C LYS A 61 -4.69 5.83 -3.24
N GLN A 62 -5.68 5.81 -2.37
CA GLN A 62 -6.47 4.60 -2.09
C GLN A 62 -7.27 4.17 -3.32
N GLU A 63 -7.89 5.12 -4.03
CA GLU A 63 -8.61 4.84 -5.28
C GLU A 63 -7.69 4.25 -6.33
N LEU A 64 -6.51 4.84 -6.54
CA LEU A 64 -5.51 4.38 -7.50
C LEU A 64 -5.06 2.95 -7.20
N LEU A 65 -4.79 2.63 -5.92
CA LEU A 65 -4.46 1.27 -5.49
C LEU A 65 -5.60 0.29 -5.77
N SER A 66 -6.85 0.68 -5.48
CA SER A 66 -8.00 -0.19 -5.72
C SER A 66 -8.20 -0.48 -7.21
N HIS A 67 -8.01 0.53 -8.07
CA HIS A 67 -8.05 0.37 -9.52
C HIS A 67 -6.91 -0.51 -10.05
N GLN A 68 -5.70 -0.38 -9.50
CA GLN A 68 -4.58 -1.27 -9.83
C GLN A 68 -4.90 -2.73 -9.50
N ILE A 69 -5.40 -2.99 -8.28
CA ILE A 69 -5.79 -4.34 -7.85
C ILE A 69 -6.89 -4.91 -8.76
N GLN A 70 -7.91 -4.10 -9.09
CA GLN A 70 -8.98 -4.53 -9.99
C GLN A 70 -8.44 -4.90 -11.38
N ARG A 71 -7.54 -4.08 -11.93
CA ARG A 71 -6.90 -4.35 -13.22
C ARG A 71 -6.08 -5.64 -13.19
N ASP A 72 -5.28 -5.84 -12.14
CA ASP A 72 -4.45 -7.02 -11.99
C ASP A 72 -5.30 -8.29 -11.82
N LEU A 73 -6.40 -8.22 -11.07
CA LEU A 73 -7.36 -9.31 -10.95
C LEU A 73 -8.01 -9.66 -12.29
N LEU A 74 -8.38 -8.67 -13.10
CA LEU A 74 -8.93 -8.90 -14.45
C LEU A 74 -7.90 -9.56 -15.38
N HIS A 75 -6.63 -9.15 -15.28
CA HIS A 75 -5.56 -9.82 -16.03
C HIS A 75 -5.40 -11.27 -15.61
N LEU A 76 -5.33 -11.55 -14.30
CA LEU A 76 -5.23 -12.91 -13.78
C LEU A 76 -6.44 -13.79 -14.16
N GLN A 77 -7.64 -13.22 -14.27
CA GLN A 77 -8.81 -13.95 -14.74
C GLN A 77 -8.73 -14.30 -16.24
N LYS A 78 -8.21 -13.39 -17.07
CA LYS A 78 -7.99 -13.66 -18.51
C LYS A 78 -6.88 -14.66 -18.76
N ASP A 79 -5.82 -14.59 -17.96
CA ASP A 79 -4.66 -15.47 -18.06
C ASP A 79 -4.89 -16.82 -17.37
N LYS A 80 -6.03 -17.00 -16.70
CA LYS A 80 -6.44 -18.29 -16.15
C LYS A 80 -6.65 -19.22 -17.33
N PRO A 81 -5.84 -20.27 -17.50
CA PRO A 81 -6.10 -21.24 -18.56
C PRO A 81 -7.50 -21.79 -18.30
N GLU A 82 -8.36 -21.71 -19.32
CA GLU A 82 -9.60 -22.48 -19.36
C GLU A 82 -9.17 -23.95 -19.33
N ILE A 83 -9.05 -24.50 -18.12
CA ILE A 83 -8.98 -25.93 -17.93
C ILE A 83 -10.33 -26.39 -18.45
N PRO A 84 -10.40 -27.11 -19.57
CA PRO A 84 -11.68 -27.59 -20.03
C PRO A 84 -12.25 -28.44 -18.89
N ASP A 85 -13.46 -28.12 -18.43
CA ASP A 85 -14.27 -28.94 -17.52
C ASP A 85 -14.68 -30.22 -18.26
N SER A 86 -13.68 -30.98 -18.69
CA SER A 86 -13.85 -32.30 -19.25
C SER A 86 -13.97 -33.23 -18.04
N GLU A 87 -15.18 -33.33 -17.48
CA GLU A 87 -15.56 -34.50 -16.66
C GLU A 87 -15.34 -35.83 -17.41
N GLN A 88 -15.03 -35.74 -18.71
CA GLN A 88 -14.53 -36.79 -19.59
C GLN A 88 -13.03 -36.67 -19.83
N GLU A 89 -12.20 -36.72 -18.79
CA GLU A 89 -10.94 -37.45 -18.93
C GLU A 89 -11.28 -38.92 -18.71
N PRO A 90 -11.52 -39.73 -19.76
CA PRO A 90 -11.64 -41.15 -19.54
C PRO A 90 -10.28 -41.61 -19.00
N LEU A 91 -10.25 -41.91 -17.71
CA LEU A 91 -9.17 -42.66 -17.10
C LEU A 91 -8.80 -43.77 -18.08
N PRO A 92 -7.50 -43.97 -18.36
CA PRO A 92 -7.04 -44.88 -19.39
C PRO A 92 -7.75 -46.23 -19.24
N GLN A 93 -8.56 -46.59 -20.23
CA GLN A 93 -9.27 -47.87 -20.22
C GLN A 93 -8.31 -48.96 -20.67
N PRO A 94 -8.26 -50.11 -19.96
CA PRO A 94 -7.44 -51.23 -20.38
C PRO A 94 -7.95 -51.76 -21.72
N VAL A 95 -7.03 -52.27 -22.54
CA VAL A 95 -7.38 -52.89 -23.82
C VAL A 95 -8.24 -54.12 -23.56
N GLU A 96 -9.45 -54.12 -24.11
CA GLU A 96 -10.42 -55.21 -23.89
C GLU A 96 -10.08 -56.46 -24.71
N PHE A 97 -9.50 -56.30 -25.90
CA PHE A 97 -9.22 -57.39 -26.83
C PHE A 97 -7.84 -57.24 -27.47
N VAL A 98 -7.13 -58.35 -27.61
CA VAL A 98 -5.86 -58.45 -28.30
C VAL A 98 -5.99 -59.46 -29.43
N GLU A 99 -5.42 -59.15 -30.58
CA GLU A 99 -5.37 -60.04 -31.73
C GLU A 99 -4.19 -61.02 -31.58
N ILE A 100 -4.48 -62.31 -31.64
CA ILE A 100 -3.50 -63.38 -31.52
C ILE A 100 -3.44 -64.13 -32.86
N TYR A 101 -2.22 -64.30 -33.37
CA TYR A 101 -1.96 -65.13 -34.54
C TYR A 101 -1.85 -66.59 -34.12
N LEU A 102 -2.77 -67.42 -34.60
CA LEU A 102 -2.73 -68.86 -34.41
C LEU A 102 -1.75 -69.51 -35.41
N LYS A 103 -1.31 -70.73 -35.13
CA LYS A 103 -0.35 -71.46 -35.99
C LYS A 103 -0.87 -71.64 -37.43
N ASP A 104 -2.18 -71.70 -37.58
CA ASP A 104 -2.87 -71.82 -38.87
C ASP A 104 -2.96 -70.48 -39.64
N HIS A 105 -2.24 -69.45 -39.19
CA HIS A 105 -2.24 -68.09 -39.75
C HIS A 105 -3.59 -67.36 -39.64
N SER A 106 -4.54 -67.92 -38.90
CA SER A 106 -5.81 -67.27 -38.55
C SER A 106 -5.61 -66.30 -37.39
N ILE A 107 -6.41 -65.22 -37.39
CA ILE A 107 -6.38 -64.18 -36.36
C ILE A 107 -7.57 -64.40 -35.43
N ALA A 108 -7.31 -64.57 -34.14
CA ALA A 108 -8.33 -64.69 -33.11
C ALA A 108 -8.31 -63.49 -32.15
N LYS A 109 -9.48 -62.99 -31.78
CA LYS A 109 -9.62 -61.92 -30.76
C LYS A 109 -9.79 -62.56 -29.39
N ALA A 110 -8.89 -62.24 -28.46
CA ALA A 110 -8.93 -62.76 -27.10
C ALA A 110 -8.88 -61.63 -26.07
N ARG A 111 -9.46 -61.87 -24.89
CA ARG A 111 -9.35 -60.94 -23.76
C ARG A 111 -8.01 -61.16 -23.04
N PRO A 112 -7.23 -60.10 -22.77
CA PRO A 112 -5.95 -60.25 -22.10
C PRO A 112 -6.14 -60.67 -20.62
N ALA A 113 -5.29 -61.57 -20.14
CA ALA A 113 -5.36 -62.11 -18.77
C ALA A 113 -4.94 -61.08 -17.70
N LYS A 114 -4.27 -60.00 -18.10
CA LYS A 114 -3.87 -58.87 -17.25
C LYS A 114 -4.27 -57.57 -17.93
N ARG A 115 -4.50 -56.51 -17.14
CA ARG A 115 -4.76 -55.16 -17.65
C ARG A 115 -3.59 -54.74 -18.53
N PHE A 116 -3.83 -54.69 -19.84
CA PHE A 116 -2.86 -54.24 -20.82
C PHE A 116 -3.25 -52.85 -21.29
N PHE A 117 -2.29 -51.94 -21.36
CA PHE A 117 -2.47 -50.59 -21.88
C PHE A 117 -1.62 -50.46 -23.15
N SER A 118 -2.08 -49.67 -24.12
CA SER A 118 -1.31 -49.46 -25.35
C SER A 118 0.01 -48.74 -25.06
N ASP A 119 1.04 -49.02 -25.87
CA ASP A 119 2.37 -48.41 -25.70
C ASP A 119 2.34 -46.88 -25.89
N GLN A 120 1.39 -46.40 -26.72
CA GLN A 120 1.13 -44.96 -26.90
C GLN A 120 0.63 -44.30 -25.59
N LEU A 121 -0.27 -44.96 -24.87
CA LEU A 121 -0.82 -44.50 -23.61
C LEU A 121 0.26 -44.44 -22.51
N TYR A 122 1.14 -45.44 -22.46
CA TYR A 122 2.28 -45.45 -21.54
C TYR A 122 3.24 -44.27 -21.77
N ARG A 123 3.53 -43.93 -23.03
CA ARG A 123 4.39 -42.78 -23.38
C ARG A 123 3.75 -41.45 -22.98
N GLN A 124 2.47 -41.26 -23.28
CA GLN A 124 1.72 -40.06 -22.88
C GLN A 124 1.70 -39.91 -21.35
N TYR A 125 1.39 -40.98 -20.62
CA TYR A 125 1.36 -40.95 -19.17
C TYR A 125 2.72 -40.64 -18.55
N ARG A 126 3.82 -41.12 -19.15
CA ARG A 126 5.18 -40.82 -18.67
C ARG A 126 5.54 -39.34 -18.83
N VAL A 127 5.08 -38.69 -19.90
CA VAL A 127 5.26 -37.25 -20.10
C VAL A 127 4.44 -36.49 -19.06
N LEU A 128 3.15 -36.82 -18.92
CA LEU A 128 2.27 -36.23 -17.91
C LEU A 128 2.81 -36.38 -16.50
N LEU A 129 3.34 -37.54 -16.12
CA LEU A 129 3.96 -37.77 -14.80
C LEU A 129 5.14 -36.83 -14.53
N ARG A 130 5.94 -36.51 -15.56
CA ARG A 130 7.05 -35.56 -15.43
C ARG A 130 6.52 -34.15 -15.26
N GLU A 131 5.57 -33.75 -16.09
CA GLU A 131 4.91 -32.43 -16.00
C GLU A 131 4.22 -32.26 -14.64
N ASN A 132 3.52 -33.28 -14.15
CA ASN A 132 2.85 -33.25 -12.86
C ASN A 132 3.84 -33.11 -11.69
N ARG A 133 5.01 -33.76 -11.77
CA ARG A 133 6.10 -33.54 -10.80
C ARG A 133 6.61 -32.10 -10.83
N MET A 134 6.89 -31.57 -12.03
CA MET A 134 7.36 -30.19 -12.19
C MET A 134 6.33 -29.17 -11.68
N LEU A 135 5.03 -29.40 -11.97
CA LEU A 135 3.93 -28.57 -11.47
C LEU A 135 3.82 -28.66 -9.95
N LYS A 136 3.91 -29.86 -9.38
CA LYS A 136 3.89 -30.07 -7.94
C LYS A 136 5.05 -29.34 -7.25
N ASP A 137 6.26 -29.41 -7.80
CA ASP A 137 7.43 -28.68 -7.29
C ASP A 137 7.23 -27.17 -7.39
N ARG A 138 6.63 -26.68 -8.49
CA ARG A 138 6.31 -25.26 -8.65
C ARG A 138 5.27 -24.78 -7.64
N VAL A 139 4.22 -25.57 -7.39
CA VAL A 139 3.20 -25.28 -6.39
C VAL A 139 3.82 -25.23 -4.99
N PHE A 140 4.68 -26.20 -4.64
CA PHE A 140 5.40 -26.14 -3.37
C PHE A 140 6.28 -24.90 -3.24
N GLY A 141 6.96 -24.50 -4.32
CA GLY A 141 7.74 -23.25 -4.35
C GLY A 141 6.87 -22.02 -4.07
N LEU A 142 5.71 -21.93 -4.74
CA LEU A 142 4.76 -20.83 -4.54
C LEU A 142 4.12 -20.83 -3.14
N ASP A 143 3.87 -22.00 -2.55
CA ASP A 143 3.34 -22.13 -1.19
C ASP A 143 4.36 -21.66 -0.14
N LEU A 144 5.64 -21.99 -0.34
CA LEU A 144 6.73 -21.50 0.49
C LEU A 144 6.87 -19.98 0.37
N GLU A 145 6.87 -19.43 -0.83
CA GLU A 145 6.93 -17.97 -1.07
C GLU A 145 5.72 -17.25 -0.45
N ASN A 146 4.52 -17.81 -0.58
CA ASN A 146 3.34 -17.28 0.11
C ASN A 146 3.48 -17.31 1.63
N SER A 147 4.11 -18.36 2.17
CA SER A 147 4.35 -18.45 3.61
C SER A 147 5.37 -17.40 4.08
N THR A 148 6.44 -17.15 3.31
CA THR A 148 7.44 -16.13 3.64
C THR A 148 6.84 -14.74 3.57
N LEU A 149 6.10 -14.42 2.51
CA LEU A 149 5.42 -13.12 2.35
C LEU A 149 4.41 -12.86 3.48
N LYS A 150 3.70 -13.89 3.95
CA LYS A 150 2.79 -13.77 5.11
C LYS A 150 3.54 -13.40 6.40
N ILE A 151 4.73 -13.95 6.61
CA ILE A 151 5.58 -13.63 7.75
C ILE A 151 6.10 -12.20 7.62
N GLU A 152 6.64 -11.83 6.47
CA GLU A 152 7.13 -10.47 6.19
C GLU A 152 6.04 -9.41 6.39
N LEU A 153 4.82 -9.66 5.91
CA LEU A 153 3.68 -8.76 6.14
C LEU A 153 3.31 -8.65 7.62
N ARG A 154 3.42 -9.74 8.39
CA ARG A 154 3.19 -9.71 9.84
C ARG A 154 4.25 -8.87 10.52
N ASP A 155 5.52 -9.03 10.15
CA ASP A 155 6.64 -8.30 10.74
C ASP A 155 6.61 -6.81 10.39
N LEU A 156 6.23 -6.46 9.15
CA LEU A 156 6.00 -5.07 8.78
C LEU A 156 4.83 -4.45 9.54
N LYS A 157 3.76 -5.21 9.80
CA LYS A 157 2.64 -4.73 10.62
C LYS A 157 3.04 -4.49 12.07
N THR A 158 3.84 -5.37 12.67
CA THR A 158 4.33 -5.18 14.04
C THR A 158 5.30 -4.00 14.12
N GLN A 159 6.20 -3.83 13.15
CA GLN A 159 7.09 -2.68 13.07
C GLN A 159 6.32 -1.35 12.96
N ASN A 160 5.33 -1.27 12.06
CA ASN A 160 4.49 -0.07 11.94
C ASN A 160 3.75 0.24 13.24
N LEU A 161 3.25 -0.77 13.94
CA LEU A 161 2.53 -0.59 15.21
C LEU A 161 3.46 -0.16 16.37
N LEU A 162 4.72 -0.59 16.34
CA LEU A 162 5.73 -0.11 17.29
C LEU A 162 6.11 1.34 16.98
N GLN A 163 6.37 1.66 15.71
CA GLN A 163 6.68 3.03 15.28
C GLN A 163 5.54 4.02 15.57
N SER A 164 4.28 3.61 15.39
CA SER A 164 3.14 4.47 15.75
C SER A 164 3.06 4.70 17.27
N LYS A 165 3.36 3.68 18.08
CA LYS A 165 3.40 3.81 19.56
C LYS A 165 4.56 4.65 20.07
N ASP A 166 5.70 4.61 19.40
CA ASP A 166 6.86 5.44 19.75
C ASP A 166 6.63 6.92 19.37
N GLN A 167 5.81 7.20 18.35
CA GLN A 167 5.36 8.55 18.00
C GLN A 167 4.26 9.11 18.94
N GLU A 168 3.49 8.25 19.61
CA GLU A 168 2.45 8.63 20.58
C GLU A 168 2.99 8.94 22.00
N LYS A 169 4.32 8.92 22.21
CA LYS A 169 4.94 9.43 23.45
C LYS A 169 5.55 10.83 23.24
N PRO A 170 4.77 11.92 23.29
CA PRO A 170 5.31 13.24 23.59
C PRO A 170 5.41 13.42 25.12
N ASP A 171 6.60 13.79 25.56
CA ASP A 171 6.91 14.70 26.67
C ASP A 171 6.02 14.65 27.93
N THR A 172 6.40 13.83 28.91
CA THR A 172 5.92 13.93 30.31
C THR A 172 7.09 14.04 31.30
N LYS A 173 8.18 14.72 30.91
CA LYS A 173 9.34 14.90 31.77
C LYS A 173 10.00 16.28 31.63
N GLU A 174 9.23 17.36 31.68
CA GLU A 174 9.78 18.70 31.98
C GLU A 174 8.74 19.50 32.75
N ASP A 175 8.41 19.12 34.00
CA ASP A 175 7.59 19.95 34.92
C ASP A 175 7.69 19.51 36.40
N GLU A 176 8.86 19.03 36.88
CA GLU A 176 9.08 18.79 38.32
C GLU A 176 10.36 19.43 38.90
N GLU A 177 11.03 20.33 38.16
CA GLU A 177 12.15 21.13 38.70
C GLU A 177 11.84 22.63 38.65
N SER A 178 10.75 23.08 39.27
CA SER A 178 10.62 24.45 39.81
C SER A 178 9.32 24.62 40.58
N LYS A 179 9.34 24.28 41.88
CA LYS A 179 8.61 24.95 42.95
C LYS A 179 9.08 24.48 44.31
#